data_AF-A0A259RQK0-F1
#
_entry.id   AF-A0A259RQK0-F1
#
_cell.length_a   1.000
_cell.length_b   1.000
_cell.length_c   1.000
_cell.angle_alpha   90.00
_cell.angle_beta   90.00
_cell.angle_gamma   90.00
#
_symmetry.space_group_name_H-M   'P 1'
#
loop_
_entity.id
_entity.type
_entity.pdbx_description
1 polymer ?
#
loop_
_entity_poly.entity_id
_entity_poly.type
_entity_poly.pdbx_seq_one_letter_code
_entity_poly.pdbx_strand_id
1 'polypeptide(L)'
;MTSFPLIFADPDQLLFYRQQDNVVRTIAAREFMADAKALAVDLTTRMGAHQSIINLCQDRYRFMVGFAATILAGKTNLLPSTFTGETLRQIFIDAPDALCLHDHDDWPFPYNHFSLGHLDWANRCHREPSPDGLGESDHIKPEHVVAQVFTSGSTGLPMPHNKTWGKLVRNVEAALQQLGLWRPVSLVGTVPPQHMFGFESLVLLCLIGRCPLWSGKPFYPADIVAALDAMPEPRMLVTTPFHLQALLDAQIALPKIDRLLLATAPLSSELAERAERVTGAPLFEIYGSTETGQIANRRPTQSTAWTLFPGITLTKAHPDENDELFIANGEHIEVPVMLSDRIHVRADGRFDLLGRIADQVNMAGKRSSLNYLSAQLKAIDGVTDGVFFLPEPKNDRAGKDQAITRLCAVVVAPALIAADILAALRDRLDPVFLPRPLILVENLPYNATGKLPQIALQAILDQHLAALAPKNQTSWRIPSDHPVFAGHFPGHSLVPGALLLDWVVERVAAHWQVPSAGLRIEQAKFTHPVLPDARVTLDLRPEADRCRFTLHVHAGETNSAAVSGVLSRQKNDEAGDTEARHA
;
A
#
# COMPACT_ATOMS: atom_id res chain seq x y z
N MET A 1 27.66 19.26 20.60
CA MET A 1 27.49 20.49 19.79
C MET A 1 26.23 21.19 20.25
N THR A 2 26.22 22.53 20.30
CA THR A 2 25.07 23.34 20.72
C THR A 2 24.01 23.52 19.63
N SER A 3 24.39 23.33 18.36
CA SER A 3 23.54 23.31 17.17
C SER A 3 24.29 22.63 16.01
N PHE A 4 23.55 22.27 14.96
CA PHE A 4 24.08 21.73 13.70
C PHE A 4 23.62 22.61 12.54
N PRO A 5 24.40 22.79 11.47
CA PRO A 5 23.92 23.54 10.31
C PRO A 5 22.77 22.79 9.61
N LEU A 6 21.90 23.52 8.92
CA LEU A 6 20.83 22.94 8.09
C LEU A 6 21.41 22.23 6.84
N ILE A 7 22.49 22.80 6.29
CA ILE A 7 23.28 22.22 5.20
C ILE A 7 24.75 22.12 5.61
N PHE A 8 25.37 20.97 5.36
CA PHE A 8 26.78 20.71 5.67
C PHE A 8 27.71 20.99 4.48
N ALA A 9 27.13 21.33 3.34
CA ALA A 9 27.86 21.67 2.12
C ALA A 9 28.33 23.13 2.16
N ASP A 10 29.51 23.38 1.60
CA ASP A 10 30.02 24.75 1.44
C ASP A 10 29.12 25.54 0.45
N PRO A 11 29.01 26.88 0.57
CA PRO A 11 28.09 27.67 -0.26
C PRO A 11 28.23 27.49 -1.78
N ASP A 12 29.43 27.18 -2.26
CA ASP A 12 29.73 26.98 -3.69
C ASP A 12 29.62 25.52 -4.14
N GLN A 13 29.38 24.60 -3.21
CA GLN A 13 29.21 23.19 -3.54
C GLN A 13 27.87 22.99 -4.26
N LEU A 14 27.89 22.21 -5.35
CA LEU A 14 26.67 21.80 -6.05
C LEU A 14 25.84 20.85 -5.18
N LEU A 15 24.55 21.15 -5.05
CA LEU A 15 23.58 20.32 -4.33
C LEU A 15 22.58 19.66 -5.26
N PHE A 16 22.18 20.30 -6.36
CA PHE A 16 21.17 19.74 -7.25
C PHE A 16 21.57 19.80 -8.72
N TYR A 17 21.10 18.79 -9.45
CA TYR A 17 21.04 18.76 -10.90
C TYR A 17 19.57 18.63 -11.31
N ARG A 18 19.11 19.49 -12.20
CA ARG A 18 17.71 19.63 -12.57
C ARG A 18 17.54 19.71 -14.07
N GLN A 19 16.58 18.97 -14.61
CA GLN A 19 16.14 19.14 -15.99
C GLN A 19 15.31 20.42 -16.12
N GLN A 20 15.71 21.34 -16.98
CA GLN A 20 14.97 22.55 -17.32
C GLN A 20 15.15 22.83 -18.83
N ASP A 21 14.04 22.89 -19.59
CA ASP A 21 14.04 23.20 -21.03
C ASP A 21 15.02 22.33 -21.86
N ASN A 22 15.04 21.03 -21.58
CA ASN A 22 15.96 20.04 -22.18
C ASN A 22 17.46 20.21 -21.82
N VAL A 23 17.79 21.09 -20.88
CA VAL A 23 19.16 21.31 -20.38
C VAL A 23 19.24 20.93 -18.90
N VAL A 24 20.37 20.34 -18.49
CA VAL A 24 20.65 20.07 -17.08
C VAL A 24 21.22 21.34 -16.45
N ARG A 25 20.45 21.96 -15.55
CA ARG A 25 20.89 23.07 -14.71
C ARG A 25 21.43 22.56 -13.38
N THR A 26 22.54 23.13 -12.94
CA THR A 26 23.14 22.88 -11.63
C THR A 26 22.75 23.97 -10.64
N ILE A 27 22.53 23.60 -9.37
CA ILE A 27 22.18 24.53 -8.30
C ILE A 27 23.17 24.36 -7.15
N ALA A 28 23.82 25.46 -6.76
CA ALA A 28 24.76 25.50 -5.64
C ALA A 28 24.04 25.66 -4.29
N ALA A 29 24.71 25.29 -3.21
CA ALA A 29 24.18 25.41 -1.86
C ALA A 29 23.73 26.85 -1.50
N ARG A 30 24.45 27.87 -1.95
CA ARG A 30 24.07 29.28 -1.76
C ARG A 30 22.73 29.65 -2.40
N GLU A 31 22.46 29.12 -3.59
CA GLU A 31 21.24 29.40 -4.34
C GLU A 31 20.06 28.68 -3.69
N PHE A 32 20.24 27.41 -3.35
CA PHE A 32 19.27 26.64 -2.57
C PHE A 32 18.91 27.33 -1.23
N MET A 33 19.90 27.84 -0.50
CA MET A 33 19.65 28.55 0.76
C MET A 33 18.96 29.89 0.56
N ALA A 34 19.28 30.63 -0.50
CA ALA A 34 18.57 31.88 -0.84
C ALA A 34 17.09 31.60 -1.12
N ASP A 35 16.81 30.52 -1.85
CA ASP A 35 15.47 30.06 -2.18
C ASP A 35 14.69 29.62 -0.93
N ALA A 36 15.32 28.87 -0.03
CA ALA A 36 14.74 28.45 1.24
C ALA A 36 14.46 29.63 2.17
N LYS A 37 15.38 30.59 2.28
CA LYS A 37 15.18 31.81 3.09
C LYS A 37 14.05 32.67 2.56
N ALA A 38 13.97 32.85 1.25
CA ALA A 38 12.88 33.60 0.63
C ALA A 38 11.50 32.97 0.91
N LEU A 39 11.39 31.64 0.78
CA LEU A 39 10.15 30.93 1.11
C LEU A 39 9.86 30.96 2.62
N ALA A 40 10.88 30.93 3.48
CA ALA A 40 10.71 31.05 4.93
C ALA A 40 10.08 32.40 5.32
N VAL A 41 10.45 33.49 4.65
CA VAL A 41 9.81 34.81 4.84
C VAL A 41 8.32 34.73 4.51
N ASP A 42 7.95 34.09 3.40
CA ASP A 42 6.54 33.91 3.04
C ASP A 42 5.79 33.05 4.06
N LEU A 43 6.43 31.99 4.57
CA LEU A 43 5.88 31.10 5.61
C LEU A 43 5.65 31.83 6.93
N THR A 44 6.49 32.80 7.29
CA THR A 44 6.35 33.56 8.53
C THR A 44 5.40 34.76 8.38
N THR A 45 5.38 35.42 7.22
CA THR A 45 4.62 36.67 7.03
C THR A 45 3.23 36.42 6.43
N ARG A 46 3.17 35.87 5.22
CA ARG A 46 1.91 35.65 4.47
C ARG A 46 1.14 34.45 4.99
N MET A 47 1.86 33.43 5.43
CA MET A 47 1.31 32.14 5.89
C MET A 47 1.57 31.91 7.39
N GLY A 48 1.88 32.98 8.14
CA GLY A 48 2.40 32.92 9.51
C GLY A 48 1.54 32.15 10.51
N ALA A 49 0.22 32.13 10.31
CA ALA A 49 -0.73 31.47 11.20
C ALA A 49 -0.56 29.94 11.26
N HIS A 50 -0.02 29.31 10.21
CA HIS A 50 0.07 27.85 10.08
C HIS A 50 1.36 27.35 10.74
N GLN A 51 1.29 26.55 11.82
CA GLN A 51 2.50 26.04 12.49
C GLN A 51 3.02 24.72 11.90
N SER A 52 2.15 24.00 11.19
CA SER A 52 2.45 22.71 10.57
C SER A 52 2.34 22.81 9.05
N ILE A 53 3.35 22.33 8.35
CA ILE A 53 3.43 22.38 6.88
C ILE A 53 3.43 20.97 6.31
N ILE A 54 2.39 20.61 5.58
CA ILE A 54 2.31 19.32 4.86
C ILE A 54 3.02 19.49 3.52
N ASN A 55 4.19 18.86 3.36
CA ASN A 55 4.99 19.00 2.14
C ASN A 55 4.73 17.87 1.15
N LEU A 56 4.00 18.20 0.08
CA LEU A 56 3.48 17.29 -0.93
C LEU A 56 4.16 17.46 -2.30
N CYS A 57 5.23 18.27 -2.37
CA CYS A 57 5.93 18.50 -3.63
C CYS A 57 6.51 17.19 -4.20
N GLN A 58 6.37 16.99 -5.51
CA GLN A 58 6.92 15.84 -6.23
C GLN A 58 8.30 16.13 -6.83
N ASP A 59 8.54 17.35 -7.31
CA ASP A 59 9.86 17.84 -7.67
C ASP A 59 10.71 17.94 -6.40
N ARG A 60 11.83 17.23 -6.38
CA ARG A 60 12.65 17.14 -5.17
C ARG A 60 13.32 18.45 -4.83
N TYR A 61 13.61 19.31 -5.80
CA TYR A 61 14.15 20.63 -5.49
C TYR A 61 13.12 21.45 -4.72
N ARG A 62 11.88 21.53 -5.23
CA ARG A 62 10.77 22.24 -4.57
C ARG A 62 10.45 21.65 -3.20
N PHE A 63 10.43 20.31 -3.10
CA PHE A 63 10.28 19.61 -1.82
C PHE A 63 11.35 20.06 -0.81
N MET A 64 12.62 20.06 -1.23
CA MET A 64 13.75 20.40 -0.37
C MET A 64 13.75 21.87 0.04
N VAL A 65 13.39 22.78 -0.86
CA VAL A 65 13.24 24.21 -0.53
C VAL A 65 12.10 24.40 0.47
N GLY A 66 10.95 23.75 0.26
CA GLY A 66 9.83 23.76 1.22
C GLY A 66 10.20 23.19 2.58
N PHE A 67 10.97 22.10 2.60
CA PHE A 67 11.45 21.46 3.83
C PHE A 67 12.38 22.38 4.62
N ALA A 68 13.40 22.93 3.97
CA ALA A 68 14.36 23.84 4.57
C ALA A 68 13.69 25.15 5.03
N ALA A 69 12.82 25.73 4.19
CA ALA A 69 12.09 26.94 4.52
C ALA A 69 11.17 26.77 5.75
N THR A 70 10.53 25.61 5.88
CA THR A 70 9.69 25.28 7.03
C THR A 70 10.51 25.25 8.32
N ILE A 71 11.69 24.65 8.29
CA ILE A 71 12.61 24.62 9.45
C ILE A 71 13.09 26.04 9.78
N LEU A 72 13.53 26.80 8.77
CA LEU A 72 13.99 28.18 8.96
C LEU A 72 12.89 29.11 9.50
N ALA A 73 11.63 28.82 9.20
CA ALA A 73 10.47 29.53 9.73
C ALA A 73 10.07 29.09 11.16
N GLY A 74 10.81 28.14 11.77
CA GLY A 74 10.49 27.59 13.09
C GLY A 74 9.26 26.69 13.13
N LYS A 75 8.85 26.15 11.97
CA LYS A 75 7.63 25.35 11.78
C LYS A 75 7.97 23.86 11.63
N THR A 76 6.96 23.00 11.74
CA THR A 76 7.14 21.54 11.65
C THR A 76 6.73 21.02 10.27
N ASN A 77 7.58 20.18 9.65
CA ASN A 77 7.22 19.48 8.42
C ASN A 77 6.36 18.24 8.72
N LEU A 78 5.19 18.12 8.10
CA LEU A 78 4.38 16.91 8.09
C LEU A 78 4.63 16.17 6.77
N LEU A 79 5.15 14.95 6.85
CA LEU A 79 5.61 14.17 5.70
C LEU A 79 4.79 12.88 5.54
N PRO A 80 3.56 12.96 4.99
CA PRO A 80 2.79 11.76 4.70
C PRO A 80 3.40 10.97 3.56
N SER A 81 3.56 9.66 3.75
CA SER A 81 4.08 8.76 2.72
C SER A 81 3.10 8.52 1.55
N THR A 82 1.83 8.89 1.72
CA THR A 82 0.77 8.73 0.71
C THR A 82 -0.01 10.02 0.58
N PHE A 83 -0.32 10.40 -0.67
CA PHE A 83 -1.13 11.57 -0.99
C PHE A 83 -2.53 11.11 -1.44
N THR A 84 -3.45 11.01 -0.48
CA THR A 84 -4.88 10.74 -0.75
C THR A 84 -5.73 11.72 0.04
N GLY A 85 -6.97 11.95 -0.42
CA GLY A 85 -7.92 12.78 0.31
C GLY A 85 -8.18 12.28 1.73
N GLU A 86 -8.21 10.97 1.93
CA GLU A 86 -8.39 10.35 3.25
C GLU A 86 -7.18 10.57 4.16
N THR A 87 -5.96 10.40 3.64
CA THR A 87 -4.73 10.70 4.41
C THR A 87 -4.69 12.17 4.83
N LEU A 88 -5.00 13.08 3.91
CA LEU A 88 -5.04 14.52 4.23
C LEU A 88 -6.15 14.82 5.24
N ARG A 89 -7.36 14.27 5.06
CA ARG A 89 -8.47 14.42 6.01
C ARG A 89 -8.04 14.03 7.42
N GLN A 90 -7.34 12.91 7.57
CA GLN A 90 -6.88 12.45 8.87
C GLN A 90 -5.83 13.40 9.48
N ILE A 91 -4.87 13.87 8.69
CA ILE A 91 -3.87 14.82 9.17
C ILE A 91 -4.52 16.15 9.59
N PHE A 92 -5.51 16.64 8.84
CA PHE A 92 -6.24 17.87 9.18
C PHE A 92 -7.17 17.73 10.39
N ILE A 93 -7.51 16.51 10.82
CA ILE A 93 -8.18 16.30 12.11
C ILE A 93 -7.21 16.62 13.26
N ASP A 94 -5.97 16.15 13.15
CA ASP A 94 -4.96 16.30 14.20
C ASP A 94 -4.23 17.67 14.14
N ALA A 95 -4.12 18.24 12.94
CA ALA A 95 -3.48 19.52 12.64
C ALA A 95 -4.39 20.41 11.77
N PRO A 96 -5.48 20.98 12.34
CA PRO A 96 -6.48 21.75 11.58
C PRO A 96 -5.94 23.06 11.00
N ASP A 97 -4.86 23.58 11.56
CA ASP A 97 -4.16 24.78 11.10
C ASP A 97 -3.06 24.45 10.08
N ALA A 98 -2.94 23.21 9.60
CA ALA A 98 -1.88 22.86 8.66
C ALA A 98 -2.03 23.57 7.30
N LEU A 99 -0.91 23.77 6.62
CA LEU A 99 -0.86 24.28 5.24
C LEU A 99 -0.20 23.25 4.32
N CYS A 100 -0.80 22.97 3.17
CA CYS A 100 -0.20 22.11 2.16
C CYS A 100 0.73 22.89 1.22
N LEU A 101 2.03 22.57 1.20
CA LEU A 101 2.93 22.96 0.12
C LEU A 101 2.90 21.89 -0.98
N HIS A 102 2.67 22.28 -2.23
CA HIS A 102 2.64 21.35 -3.36
C HIS A 102 3.18 21.98 -4.63
N ASP A 103 3.39 21.18 -5.67
CA ASP A 103 3.80 21.62 -7.00
C ASP A 103 2.93 21.04 -8.12
N HIS A 104 1.77 20.49 -7.75
CA HIS A 104 0.71 20.09 -8.67
C HIS A 104 0.08 21.30 -9.36
N ASP A 105 -0.16 21.18 -10.67
CA ASP A 105 -0.95 22.15 -11.43
C ASP A 105 -2.41 22.16 -10.96
N ASP A 106 -2.96 20.99 -10.66
CA ASP A 106 -4.32 20.81 -10.16
C ASP A 106 -4.33 20.50 -8.66
N TRP A 107 -5.11 21.27 -7.89
CA TRP A 107 -5.33 21.05 -6.45
C TRP A 107 -6.80 20.73 -6.17
N PRO A 108 -7.16 19.44 -5.94
CA PRO A 108 -8.55 19.03 -5.81
C PRO A 108 -9.09 19.04 -4.37
N PHE A 109 -8.27 19.43 -3.38
CA PHE A 109 -8.62 19.30 -1.96
C PHE A 109 -9.11 20.62 -1.35
N PRO A 110 -10.07 20.58 -0.41
CA PRO A 110 -10.65 21.78 0.20
C PRO A 110 -9.79 22.33 1.36
N TYR A 111 -8.48 22.10 1.33
CA TYR A 111 -7.56 22.47 2.40
C TYR A 111 -6.68 23.66 2.01
N ASN A 112 -6.23 24.43 3.01
CA ASN A 112 -5.28 25.52 2.82
C ASN A 112 -4.02 24.98 2.12
N HIS A 113 -3.63 25.65 1.04
CA HIS A 113 -2.52 25.20 0.22
C HIS A 113 -1.75 26.37 -0.39
N PHE A 114 -0.52 26.11 -0.81
CA PHE A 114 0.33 27.03 -1.53
C PHE A 114 1.13 26.28 -2.60
N SER A 115 0.95 26.68 -3.85
CA SER A 115 1.62 26.05 -4.99
C SER A 115 3.01 26.65 -5.22
N LEU A 116 4.02 25.79 -5.21
CA LEU A 116 5.39 26.04 -5.66
C LEU A 116 5.56 25.79 -7.18
N GLY A 117 4.52 25.30 -7.85
CA GLY A 117 4.52 24.98 -9.28
C GLY A 117 4.75 26.20 -10.18
N HIS A 118 4.11 27.32 -9.81
CA HIS A 118 4.13 28.57 -10.56
C HIS A 118 4.94 29.67 -9.89
N LEU A 119 5.79 29.31 -8.91
CA LEU A 119 6.60 30.29 -8.23
C LEU A 119 7.69 30.82 -9.16
N ASP A 120 7.69 32.13 -9.41
CA ASP A 120 8.84 32.82 -9.98
C ASP A 120 9.91 33.00 -8.91
N TRP A 121 10.91 32.13 -8.95
CA TRP A 121 12.02 32.14 -8.01
C TRP A 121 12.95 33.35 -8.18
N ALA A 122 13.07 33.88 -9.41
CA ALA A 122 13.99 34.97 -9.71
C ALA A 122 13.53 36.33 -9.16
N ASN A 123 12.23 36.50 -8.92
CA ASN A 123 11.62 37.75 -8.46
C ASN A 123 11.19 37.74 -6.98
N ARG A 124 11.66 36.76 -6.18
CA ARG A 124 11.30 36.67 -4.75
C ARG A 124 12.12 37.63 -3.89
N CYS A 125 11.52 38.07 -2.78
CA CYS A 125 12.16 38.99 -1.85
C CYS A 125 13.22 38.25 -1.03
N HIS A 126 14.51 38.50 -1.29
CA HIS A 126 15.64 37.94 -0.52
C HIS A 126 15.86 38.64 0.84
N ARG A 127 14.80 39.17 1.47
CA ARG A 127 14.92 39.74 2.82
C ARG A 127 15.19 38.62 3.82
N GLU A 128 15.96 38.91 4.86
CA GLU A 128 16.16 37.95 5.94
C GLU A 128 14.84 37.75 6.72
N PRO A 129 14.50 36.50 7.11
CA PRO A 129 13.35 36.23 7.96
C PRO A 129 13.48 36.96 9.31
N SER A 130 12.35 37.41 9.87
CA SER A 130 12.33 38.10 11.17
C SER A 130 12.95 37.21 12.26
N PRO A 131 13.75 37.75 13.19
CA PRO A 131 14.46 36.99 14.23
C PRO A 131 13.59 36.14 15.16
N ASP A 132 12.27 36.38 15.19
CA ASP A 132 11.33 35.78 16.13
C ASP A 132 10.86 34.35 15.75
N GLY A 133 11.41 33.74 14.69
CA GLY A 133 11.06 32.38 14.26
C GLY A 133 12.14 31.33 14.51
N LEU A 134 13.39 31.66 14.22
CA LEU A 134 14.65 31.04 14.63
C LEU A 134 15.71 32.07 14.19
N GLY A 135 16.62 32.45 15.10
CA GLY A 135 17.51 33.61 14.95
C GLY A 135 18.41 33.58 13.70
N GLU A 136 19.22 34.61 13.56
CA GLU A 136 20.15 34.95 12.45
C GLU A 136 21.13 33.85 11.95
N SER A 137 20.95 32.57 12.30
CA SER A 137 21.82 31.46 11.96
C SER A 137 21.11 30.32 11.23
N ASP A 138 21.71 29.82 10.15
CA ASP A 138 21.35 28.58 9.43
C ASP A 138 21.62 27.30 10.27
N HIS A 139 21.59 27.41 11.60
CA HIS A 139 21.92 26.36 12.56
C HIS A 139 20.70 25.99 13.41
N ILE A 140 20.45 24.69 13.50
CA ILE A 140 19.28 24.10 14.15
C ILE A 140 19.72 23.41 15.44
N LYS A 141 18.96 23.63 16.52
CA LYS A 141 19.21 22.97 17.80
C LYS A 141 18.98 21.45 17.67
N PRO A 142 19.82 20.59 18.28
CA PRO A 142 19.71 19.14 18.12
C PRO A 142 18.34 18.57 18.50
N GLU A 143 17.69 19.14 19.52
CA GLU A 143 16.39 18.74 20.07
C GLU A 143 15.18 19.25 19.28
N HIS A 144 15.39 20.12 18.29
CA HIS A 144 14.29 20.69 17.52
C HIS A 144 13.66 19.63 16.61
N VAL A 145 12.34 19.43 16.73
CA VAL A 145 11.55 18.53 15.87
C VAL A 145 11.35 19.21 14.53
N VAL A 146 12.05 18.71 13.50
CA VAL A 146 11.99 19.29 12.14
C VAL A 146 10.95 18.63 11.26
N ALA A 147 10.58 17.38 11.58
CA ALA A 147 9.64 16.60 10.79
C ALA A 147 8.81 15.64 11.65
N GLN A 148 7.59 15.38 11.19
CA GLN A 148 6.75 14.26 11.57
C GLN A 148 6.53 13.38 10.35
N VAL A 149 7.01 12.13 10.43
CA VAL A 149 6.87 11.16 9.35
C VAL A 149 5.79 10.15 9.73
N PHE A 150 4.94 9.80 8.78
CA PHE A 150 3.77 8.95 9.04
C PHE A 150 4.01 7.52 8.59
N THR A 151 3.63 6.56 9.44
CA THR A 151 3.64 5.14 9.07
C THR A 151 2.67 4.88 7.91
N SER A 152 3.08 4.02 6.99
CA SER A 152 2.18 3.43 6.00
C SER A 152 1.26 2.45 6.75
N GLY A 153 0.18 2.96 7.34
CA GLY A 153 -0.65 2.25 8.30
C GLY A 153 -1.12 0.88 7.79
N SER A 154 -0.61 -0.19 8.38
CA SER A 154 -1.17 -1.55 8.25
C SER A 154 -2.45 -1.72 9.07
N THR A 155 -2.75 -0.77 9.96
CA THR A 155 -3.86 -0.77 10.93
C THR A 155 -4.94 0.27 10.63
N GLY A 156 -4.83 1.01 9.51
CA GLY A 156 -5.89 1.90 9.00
C GLY A 156 -5.79 3.38 9.37
N LEU A 157 -4.92 3.81 10.30
CA LEU A 157 -4.73 5.23 10.61
C LEU A 157 -3.22 5.62 10.61
N PRO A 158 -2.79 6.64 9.86
CA PRO A 158 -1.40 7.10 9.87
C PRO A 158 -1.03 7.68 11.23
N MET A 159 0.02 7.16 11.88
CA MET A 159 0.53 7.72 13.13
C MET A 159 1.75 8.62 12.88
N PRO A 160 1.81 9.83 13.47
CA PRO A 160 2.96 10.71 13.33
C PRO A 160 4.13 10.25 14.22
N HIS A 161 5.34 10.25 13.65
CA HIS A 161 6.58 10.02 14.37
C HIS A 161 7.48 11.24 14.27
N ASN A 162 7.73 11.89 15.41
CA ASN A 162 8.62 13.05 15.50
C ASN A 162 10.05 12.66 15.11
N LYS A 163 10.74 13.57 14.43
CA LYS A 163 12.15 13.47 14.08
C LYS A 163 12.87 14.76 14.46
N THR A 164 13.83 14.64 15.35
CA THR A 164 14.69 15.74 15.81
C THR A 164 15.92 15.88 14.94
N TRP A 165 16.37 17.11 14.71
CA TRP A 165 17.49 17.36 13.79
C TRP A 165 18.77 16.64 14.22
N GLY A 166 19.11 16.65 15.51
CA GLY A 166 20.33 16.02 16.01
C GLY A 166 20.33 14.49 15.84
N LYS A 167 19.16 13.85 15.96
CA LYS A 167 19.01 12.41 15.72
C LYS A 167 19.14 12.08 14.23
N LEU A 168 18.56 12.91 13.36
CA LEU A 168 18.71 12.77 11.90
C LEU A 168 20.16 12.95 11.44
N VAL A 169 20.90 13.92 12.01
CA VAL A 169 22.34 14.09 11.74
C VAL A 169 23.11 12.82 12.11
N ARG A 170 22.89 12.27 13.31
CA ARG A 170 23.55 11.03 13.74
C ARG A 170 23.17 9.82 12.87
N ASN A 171 21.93 9.76 12.39
CA ASN A 171 21.53 8.71 11.46
C ASN A 171 22.34 8.78 10.16
N VAL A 172 22.50 9.98 9.59
CA VAL A 172 23.28 10.16 8.36
C VAL A 172 24.76 9.87 8.59
N GLU A 173 25.35 10.33 9.69
CA GLU A 173 26.74 10.03 10.04
C GLU A 173 26.99 8.51 10.13
N ALA A 174 26.09 7.79 10.80
CA ALA A 174 26.12 6.33 10.87
C ALA A 174 25.96 5.67 9.49
N ALA A 175 25.07 6.19 8.64
CA ALA A 175 24.87 5.70 7.28
C ALA A 175 26.10 5.90 6.39
N LEU A 176 26.74 7.07 6.46
CA LEU A 176 27.96 7.38 5.70
C LEU A 176 29.10 6.41 6.06
N GLN A 177 29.28 6.15 7.36
CA GLN A 177 30.26 5.17 7.84
C GLN A 177 29.91 3.76 7.36
N GLN A 178 28.66 3.33 7.54
CA GLN A 178 28.23 1.96 7.25
C GLN A 178 28.21 1.63 5.75
N LEU A 179 27.95 2.63 4.90
CA LEU A 179 27.96 2.49 3.44
C LEU A 179 29.34 2.77 2.82
N GLY A 180 30.32 3.18 3.64
CA GLY A 180 31.66 3.53 3.18
C GLY A 180 31.68 4.75 2.24
N LEU A 181 30.81 5.73 2.48
CA LEU A 181 30.68 6.96 1.72
C LEU A 181 31.60 8.05 2.27
N TRP A 182 32.91 7.85 2.14
CA TRP A 182 33.95 8.79 2.62
C TRP A 182 34.06 10.07 1.77
N ARG A 183 33.46 10.04 0.57
CA ARG A 183 33.36 11.17 -0.35
C ARG A 183 31.93 11.25 -0.88
N PRO A 184 31.43 12.46 -1.19
CA PRO A 184 30.12 12.62 -1.79
C PRO A 184 29.94 11.80 -3.07
N VAL A 185 28.72 11.28 -3.26
CA VAL A 185 28.27 10.57 -4.47
C VAL A 185 27.08 11.31 -5.06
N SER A 186 26.88 11.20 -6.37
CA SER A 186 25.70 11.69 -7.06
C SER A 186 24.51 10.77 -6.80
N LEU A 187 23.44 11.33 -6.24
CA LEU A 187 22.23 10.61 -5.89
C LEU A 187 21.23 10.68 -7.04
N VAL A 188 20.85 9.51 -7.54
CA VAL A 188 19.64 9.33 -8.35
C VAL A 188 18.75 8.37 -7.59
N GLY A 189 17.45 8.66 -7.52
CA GLY A 189 16.55 7.75 -6.82
C GLY A 189 15.16 7.70 -7.41
N THR A 190 14.47 6.58 -7.19
CA THR A 190 13.08 6.35 -7.61
C THR A 190 12.08 6.47 -6.45
N VAL A 191 12.60 6.62 -5.23
CA VAL A 191 11.80 6.64 -4.00
C VAL A 191 11.28 8.06 -3.70
N PRO A 192 10.03 8.22 -3.23
CA PRO A 192 9.52 9.52 -2.79
C PRO A 192 10.28 10.07 -1.57
N PRO A 193 10.54 11.39 -1.51
CA PRO A 193 11.25 12.01 -0.39
C PRO A 193 10.44 12.02 0.92
N GLN A 194 9.11 11.85 0.85
CA GLN A 194 8.23 11.76 2.03
C GLN A 194 8.30 10.40 2.74
N HIS A 195 8.77 9.35 2.05
CA HIS A 195 8.94 8.03 2.67
C HIS A 195 10.27 8.01 3.44
N MET A 196 10.31 7.45 4.66
CA MET A 196 11.50 7.50 5.53
C MET A 196 12.81 7.09 4.81
N PHE A 197 12.78 6.01 4.01
CA PHE A 197 13.93 5.63 3.18
C PHE A 197 14.37 6.70 2.17
N GLY A 198 13.44 7.31 1.43
CA GLY A 198 13.78 8.40 0.51
C GLY A 198 14.18 9.68 1.26
N PHE A 199 13.60 9.93 2.42
CA PHE A 199 13.97 11.03 3.29
C PHE A 199 15.42 10.88 3.76
N GLU A 200 15.81 9.75 4.33
CA GLU A 200 17.18 9.57 4.82
C GLU A 200 18.20 9.41 3.67
N SER A 201 17.88 8.62 2.65
CA SER A 201 18.83 8.25 1.60
C SER A 201 18.89 9.21 0.41
N LEU A 202 18.00 10.21 0.33
CA LEU A 202 18.05 11.25 -0.71
C LEU A 202 18.12 12.65 -0.09
N VAL A 203 17.13 12.99 0.74
CA VAL A 203 17.00 14.34 1.33
C VAL A 203 18.15 14.59 2.31
N LEU A 204 18.30 13.73 3.32
CA LEU A 204 19.28 13.94 4.38
C LEU A 204 20.71 13.64 3.93
N LEU A 205 20.94 12.65 3.07
CA LEU A 205 22.26 12.47 2.43
C LEU A 205 22.66 13.67 1.56
N CYS A 206 21.70 14.39 0.95
CA CYS A 206 22.01 15.63 0.25
C CYS A 206 22.41 16.77 1.20
N LEU A 207 21.60 17.01 2.25
CA LEU A 207 21.83 18.15 3.18
C LEU A 207 23.03 17.93 4.10
N ILE A 208 23.15 16.73 4.68
CA ILE A 208 24.13 16.40 5.72
C ILE A 208 25.31 15.63 5.11
N GLY A 209 25.03 14.65 4.24
CA GLY A 209 26.05 13.84 3.56
C GLY A 209 26.73 14.54 2.37
N ARG A 210 26.33 15.79 2.06
CA ARG A 210 26.90 16.62 1.00
C ARG A 210 26.83 15.98 -0.39
N CYS A 211 25.90 15.05 -0.61
CA CYS A 211 25.78 14.27 -1.84
C CYS A 211 24.83 14.98 -2.83
N PRO A 212 25.28 15.43 -4.01
CA PRO A 212 24.41 16.13 -4.95
C PRO A 212 23.28 15.24 -5.47
N LEU A 213 22.08 15.80 -5.64
CA LEU A 213 20.85 15.07 -5.91
C LEU A 213 20.22 15.46 -7.27
N TRP A 214 19.83 14.46 -8.05
CA TRP A 214 18.93 14.65 -9.18
C TRP A 214 17.54 15.07 -8.69
N SER A 215 17.06 16.23 -9.12
CA SER A 215 15.81 16.80 -8.62
C SER A 215 14.55 16.14 -9.18
N GLY A 216 14.67 15.46 -10.31
CA GLY A 216 13.54 14.75 -10.94
C GLY A 216 13.14 13.48 -10.19
N LYS A 217 11.98 12.94 -10.58
CA LYS A 217 11.43 11.68 -10.07
C LYS A 217 11.42 10.64 -11.20
N PRO A 218 12.58 10.08 -11.58
CA PRO A 218 12.63 9.05 -12.61
C PRO A 218 11.83 7.85 -12.14
N PHE A 219 10.89 7.40 -12.97
CA PHE A 219 9.99 6.30 -12.63
C PHE A 219 10.16 5.13 -13.60
N TYR A 220 10.20 5.41 -14.91
CA TYR A 220 10.42 4.38 -15.91
C TYR A 220 11.91 4.10 -16.12
N PRO A 221 12.29 2.90 -16.61
CA PRO A 221 13.69 2.53 -16.86
C PRO A 221 14.47 3.57 -17.70
N ALA A 222 13.86 4.11 -18.76
CA ALA A 222 14.50 5.13 -19.60
C ALA A 222 14.74 6.45 -18.84
N ASP A 223 13.82 6.86 -17.97
CA ASP A 223 13.99 8.07 -17.15
C ASP A 223 15.12 7.89 -16.13
N ILE A 224 15.25 6.68 -15.56
CA ILE A 224 16.32 6.34 -14.61
C ILE A 224 17.68 6.43 -15.32
N VAL A 225 17.78 5.87 -16.53
CA VAL A 225 19.00 5.94 -17.36
C VAL A 225 19.34 7.40 -17.69
N ALA A 226 18.38 8.18 -18.17
CA ALA A 226 18.60 9.59 -18.50
C ALA A 226 19.04 10.41 -17.28
N ALA A 227 18.45 10.17 -16.11
CA ALA A 227 18.85 10.81 -14.86
C ALA A 227 20.26 10.41 -14.41
N LEU A 228 20.65 9.14 -14.57
CA LEU A 228 22.00 8.68 -14.27
C LEU A 228 23.04 9.30 -15.22
N ASP A 229 22.74 9.38 -16.52
CA ASP A 229 23.62 10.01 -17.52
C ASP A 229 23.83 11.51 -17.25
N ALA A 230 22.78 12.19 -16.80
CA ALA A 230 22.82 13.61 -16.44
C ALA A 230 23.69 13.92 -15.20
N MET A 231 24.00 12.91 -14.37
CA MET A 231 24.74 13.07 -13.12
C MET A 231 26.21 12.71 -13.29
N PRO A 232 27.15 13.40 -12.63
CA PRO A 232 28.56 13.02 -12.63
C PRO A 232 28.82 11.78 -11.78
N GLU A 233 29.88 11.05 -12.09
CA GLU A 233 30.39 9.96 -11.24
C GLU A 233 31.12 10.48 -9.98
N PRO A 234 31.14 9.73 -8.87
CA PRO A 234 30.50 8.42 -8.67
C PRO A 234 28.99 8.50 -8.42
N ARG A 235 28.21 7.59 -9.02
CA ARG A 235 26.73 7.58 -8.96
C ARG A 235 26.21 6.49 -8.02
N MET A 236 25.27 6.86 -7.16
CA MET A 236 24.51 5.93 -6.34
C MET A 236 23.03 5.97 -6.75
N LEU A 237 22.50 4.81 -7.14
CA LEU A 237 21.08 4.64 -7.40
C LEU A 237 20.37 4.14 -6.13
N VAL A 238 19.48 4.97 -5.61
CA VAL A 238 18.63 4.70 -4.44
C VAL A 238 17.25 4.26 -4.91
N THR A 239 16.95 2.98 -4.81
CA THR A 239 15.78 2.40 -5.47
C THR A 239 15.12 1.29 -4.64
N THR A 240 14.07 0.69 -5.19
CA THR A 240 13.32 -0.41 -4.58
C THR A 240 13.51 -1.68 -5.40
N PRO A 241 13.33 -2.89 -4.85
CA PRO A 241 13.38 -4.14 -5.63
C PRO A 241 12.50 -4.11 -6.89
N PHE A 242 11.29 -3.54 -6.82
CA PHE A 242 10.39 -3.39 -7.96
C PHE A 242 11.01 -2.59 -9.12
N HIS A 243 11.44 -1.37 -8.86
CA HIS A 243 12.09 -0.52 -9.87
C HIS A 243 13.41 -1.11 -10.38
N LEU A 244 14.19 -1.77 -9.52
CA LEU A 244 15.41 -2.44 -9.94
C LEU A 244 15.11 -3.58 -10.92
N GLN A 245 14.11 -4.41 -10.62
CA GLN A 245 13.66 -5.48 -11.51
C GLN A 245 13.23 -4.90 -12.88
N ALA A 246 12.35 -3.89 -12.86
CA ALA A 246 11.89 -3.23 -14.09
C ALA A 246 13.04 -2.61 -14.91
N LEU A 247 14.02 -1.99 -14.26
CA LEU A 247 15.21 -1.43 -14.91
C LEU A 247 16.04 -2.51 -15.60
N LEU A 248 16.27 -3.64 -14.93
CA LEU A 248 17.06 -4.74 -15.48
C LEU A 248 16.31 -5.49 -16.59
N ASP A 249 14.98 -5.61 -16.48
CA ASP A 249 14.12 -6.28 -17.47
C ASP A 249 13.96 -5.47 -18.76
N ALA A 250 14.06 -4.14 -18.68
CA ALA A 250 14.01 -3.29 -19.85
C ALA A 250 15.20 -3.50 -20.81
N GLN A 251 16.29 -4.12 -20.34
CA GLN A 251 17.51 -4.40 -21.12
C GLN A 251 18.07 -3.16 -21.85
N ILE A 252 17.89 -1.99 -21.26
CA ILE A 252 18.45 -0.73 -21.74
C ILE A 252 19.92 -0.66 -21.30
N ALA A 253 20.80 -0.13 -22.14
CA ALA A 253 22.18 0.13 -21.77
C ALA A 253 22.23 1.04 -20.53
N LEU A 254 22.82 0.54 -19.45
CA LEU A 254 22.93 1.29 -18.21
C LEU A 254 24.23 2.11 -18.21
N PRO A 255 24.19 3.41 -17.86
CA PRO A 255 25.40 4.14 -17.54
C PRO A 255 26.05 3.55 -16.30
N LYS A 256 27.33 3.90 -16.08
CA LYS A 256 28.06 3.42 -14.91
C LYS A 256 27.32 3.80 -13.63
N ILE A 257 27.04 2.79 -12.81
CA ILE A 257 26.52 2.92 -11.46
C ILE A 257 27.65 2.47 -10.53
N ASP A 258 27.99 3.29 -9.54
CA ASP A 258 29.06 2.96 -8.59
C ASP A 258 28.52 2.25 -7.36
N ARG A 259 27.25 2.48 -7.00
CA ARG A 259 26.58 1.84 -5.85
C ARG A 259 25.07 1.70 -6.06
N LEU A 260 24.52 0.61 -5.53
CA LEU A 260 23.07 0.39 -5.44
C LEU A 260 22.65 0.39 -3.97
N LEU A 261 21.63 1.18 -3.62
CA LEU A 261 21.05 1.22 -2.28
C LEU A 261 19.56 0.91 -2.34
N LEU A 262 19.13 -0.12 -1.62
CA LEU A 262 17.76 -0.63 -1.66
C LEU A 262 17.13 -0.76 -0.28
N ALA A 263 15.81 -0.59 -0.24
CA ALA A 263 14.99 -0.88 0.93
C ALA A 263 13.53 -1.12 0.50
N THR A 264 12.61 -0.97 1.45
CA THR A 264 11.14 -0.93 1.31
C THR A 264 10.40 -2.24 1.05
N ALA A 265 11.08 -3.24 0.47
CA ALA A 265 10.54 -4.58 0.26
C ALA A 265 11.66 -5.63 0.36
N PRO A 266 11.34 -6.91 0.65
CA PRO A 266 12.32 -7.98 0.65
C PRO A 266 13.02 -8.12 -0.71
N LEU A 267 14.35 -8.12 -0.70
CA LEU A 267 15.15 -8.37 -1.90
C LEU A 267 15.54 -9.86 -2.02
N SER A 268 15.21 -10.48 -3.15
CA SER A 268 15.67 -11.84 -3.46
C SER A 268 17.16 -11.86 -3.81
N SER A 269 17.87 -12.92 -3.43
CA SER A 269 19.28 -13.12 -3.82
C SER A 269 19.49 -13.10 -5.32
N GLU A 270 18.58 -13.69 -6.10
CA GLU A 270 18.67 -13.73 -7.57
C GLU A 270 18.68 -12.33 -8.19
N LEU A 271 17.74 -11.46 -7.80
CA LEU A 271 17.70 -10.08 -8.25
C LEU A 271 18.98 -9.32 -7.83
N ALA A 272 19.47 -9.53 -6.61
CA ALA A 272 20.70 -8.89 -6.14
C ALA A 272 21.93 -9.31 -6.97
N GLU A 273 22.09 -10.61 -7.23
CA GLU A 273 23.17 -11.16 -8.05
C GLU A 273 23.09 -10.69 -9.50
N ARG A 274 21.88 -10.66 -10.08
CA ARG A 274 21.66 -10.11 -11.42
C ARG A 274 22.06 -8.63 -11.46
N ALA A 275 21.67 -7.84 -10.47
CA ALA A 275 21.98 -6.43 -10.41
C ALA A 275 23.49 -6.14 -10.31
N GLU A 276 24.21 -6.80 -9.39
CA GLU A 276 25.67 -6.63 -9.27
C GLU A 276 26.39 -7.11 -10.54
N ARG A 277 25.90 -8.17 -11.20
CA ARG A 277 26.49 -8.68 -12.45
C ARG A 277 26.31 -7.73 -13.63
N VAL A 278 25.11 -7.14 -13.77
CA VAL A 278 24.79 -6.23 -14.89
C VAL A 278 25.46 -4.87 -14.69
N THR A 279 25.48 -4.35 -13.47
CA THR A 279 25.98 -2.99 -13.18
C THR A 279 27.46 -2.95 -12.79
N GLY A 280 28.02 -4.06 -12.29
CA GLY A 280 29.33 -4.10 -11.65
C GLY A 280 29.37 -3.40 -10.28
N ALA A 281 28.25 -2.85 -9.80
CA ALA A 281 28.17 -2.05 -8.59
C ALA A 281 27.90 -2.92 -7.35
N PRO A 282 28.51 -2.64 -6.19
CA PRO A 282 28.09 -3.23 -4.93
C PRO A 282 26.66 -2.81 -4.57
N LEU A 283 25.87 -3.79 -4.15
CA LEU A 283 24.50 -3.62 -3.69
C LEU A 283 24.39 -3.69 -2.18
N PHE A 284 23.73 -2.70 -1.60
CA PHE A 284 23.40 -2.62 -0.18
C PHE A 284 21.89 -2.63 0.00
N GLU A 285 21.41 -3.50 0.88
CA GLU A 285 20.03 -3.50 1.34
C GLU A 285 19.98 -2.90 2.75
N ILE A 286 19.00 -2.04 3.01
CA ILE A 286 18.78 -1.33 4.27
C ILE A 286 17.61 -1.94 5.03
N TYR A 287 17.77 -2.08 6.34
CA TYR A 287 16.73 -2.45 7.27
C TYR A 287 16.43 -1.29 8.23
N GLY A 288 15.15 -1.00 8.38
CA GLY A 288 14.66 0.14 9.13
C GLY A 288 13.15 0.30 9.00
N SER A 289 12.59 1.21 9.78
CA SER A 289 11.17 1.56 9.77
C SER A 289 10.96 3.07 9.85
N THR A 290 9.71 3.53 9.87
CA THR A 290 9.44 4.97 10.05
C THR A 290 9.87 5.42 11.44
N GLU A 291 9.72 4.55 12.42
CA GLU A 291 10.00 4.76 13.84
C GLU A 291 11.50 4.79 14.11
N THR A 292 12.24 3.81 13.58
CA THR A 292 13.67 3.63 13.85
C THR A 292 14.59 4.39 12.91
N GLY A 293 14.11 4.75 11.71
CA GLY A 293 14.99 5.12 10.61
C GLY A 293 15.82 3.93 10.13
N GLN A 294 16.90 4.18 9.39
CA GLN A 294 17.84 3.13 8.99
C GLN A 294 18.65 2.66 10.20
N ILE A 295 18.67 1.35 10.49
CA ILE A 295 19.38 0.81 11.66
C ILE A 295 20.33 -0.34 11.34
N ALA A 296 20.24 -0.91 10.14
CA ALA A 296 21.15 -1.96 9.69
C ALA A 296 21.23 -2.00 8.17
N ASN A 297 22.29 -2.62 7.66
CA ASN A 297 22.39 -2.98 6.26
C ASN A 297 22.96 -4.39 6.06
N ARG A 298 22.80 -4.92 4.86
CA ARG A 298 23.53 -6.10 4.40
C ARG A 298 23.92 -5.98 2.94
N ARG A 299 24.80 -6.87 2.50
CA ARG A 299 25.08 -7.14 1.09
C ARG A 299 24.54 -8.53 0.76
N PRO A 300 23.34 -8.65 0.15
CA PRO A 300 22.66 -9.93 -0.02
C PRO A 300 23.47 -10.97 -0.81
N THR A 301 24.33 -10.53 -1.72
CA THR A 301 25.24 -11.39 -2.48
C THR A 301 26.43 -11.92 -1.67
N GLN A 302 26.70 -11.35 -0.49
CA GLN A 302 27.80 -11.75 0.39
C GLN A 302 27.32 -12.45 1.66
N SER A 303 26.19 -12.03 2.22
CA SER A 303 25.66 -12.59 3.46
C SER A 303 24.16 -12.32 3.61
N THR A 304 23.45 -13.27 4.22
CA THR A 304 22.07 -13.06 4.70
C THR A 304 22.01 -12.17 5.93
N ALA A 305 23.12 -12.09 6.67
CA ALA A 305 23.23 -11.42 7.96
C ALA A 305 23.27 -9.89 7.81
N TRP A 306 22.47 -9.24 8.65
CA TRP A 306 22.39 -7.80 8.80
C TRP A 306 23.41 -7.30 9.80
N THR A 307 24.09 -6.22 9.44
CA THR A 307 25.02 -5.51 10.31
C THR A 307 24.36 -4.23 10.80
N LEU A 308 24.28 -4.08 12.12
CA LEU A 308 23.75 -2.87 12.75
C LEU A 308 24.60 -1.66 12.41
N PHE A 309 23.96 -0.50 12.31
CA PHE A 309 24.62 0.78 12.21
C PHE A 309 25.38 1.09 13.52
N PRO A 310 26.47 1.86 13.46
CA PRO A 310 27.20 2.31 14.65
C PRO A 310 26.26 2.90 15.70
N GLY A 311 26.42 2.49 16.96
CA GLY A 311 25.62 2.99 18.08
C GLY A 311 24.20 2.42 18.21
N ILE A 312 23.78 1.50 17.31
CA ILE A 312 22.53 0.77 17.47
C ILE A 312 22.75 -0.53 18.24
N THR A 313 21.81 -0.83 19.12
CA THR A 313 21.74 -2.07 19.89
C THR A 313 20.36 -2.71 19.75
N LEU A 314 20.33 -4.04 19.81
CA LEU A 314 19.12 -4.83 19.88
C LEU A 314 19.07 -5.54 21.24
N THR A 315 18.01 -5.32 22.00
CA THR A 315 17.78 -6.01 23.27
C THR A 315 16.52 -6.86 23.16
N LYS A 316 16.56 -8.11 23.66
CA LYS A 316 15.35 -8.95 23.68
C LYS A 316 14.21 -8.23 24.40
N ALA A 317 13.03 -8.24 23.79
CA ALA A 317 11.81 -7.71 24.37
C ALA A 317 11.41 -8.49 25.63
N HIS A 318 11.52 -9.81 25.54
CA HIS A 318 11.16 -10.75 26.59
C HIS A 318 12.38 -11.65 26.88
N PRO A 319 13.25 -11.28 27.85
CA PRO A 319 14.50 -12.01 28.11
C PRO A 319 14.30 -13.49 28.43
N ASP A 320 13.19 -13.81 29.09
CA ASP A 320 12.85 -15.16 29.54
C ASP A 320 12.04 -15.96 28.50
N GLU A 321 11.63 -15.32 27.40
CA GLU A 321 10.88 -15.97 26.31
C GLU A 321 11.77 -16.21 25.08
N ASN A 322 11.37 -17.19 24.27
CA ASN A 322 12.10 -17.58 23.05
C ASN A 322 11.43 -17.02 21.77
N ASP A 323 10.82 -15.84 21.88
CA ASP A 323 9.98 -15.25 20.84
C ASP A 323 10.75 -14.49 19.74
N GLU A 324 12.07 -14.35 19.90
CA GLU A 324 12.96 -13.64 18.96
C GLU A 324 12.51 -12.20 18.68
N LEU A 325 11.82 -11.59 19.65
CA LEU A 325 11.37 -10.21 19.60
C LEU A 325 12.41 -9.28 20.21
N PHE A 326 12.65 -8.15 19.55
CA PHE A 326 13.71 -7.23 19.93
C PHE A 326 13.21 -5.78 19.97
N ILE A 327 13.74 -5.05 20.94
CA ILE A 327 13.65 -3.60 21.03
C ILE A 327 14.93 -3.04 20.43
N ALA A 328 14.79 -2.16 19.43
CA ALA A 328 15.89 -1.39 18.88
C ALA A 328 16.08 -0.10 19.69
N ASN A 329 17.33 0.17 20.06
CA ASN A 329 17.73 1.39 20.73
C ASN A 329 19.06 1.89 20.17
N GLY A 330 19.34 3.20 20.28
CA GLY A 330 20.61 3.73 19.85
C GLY A 330 20.63 5.23 19.62
N GLU A 331 21.78 5.72 19.16
CA GLU A 331 22.08 7.15 19.16
C GLU A 331 21.11 7.99 18.35
N HIS A 332 20.66 7.50 17.19
CA HIS A 332 19.73 8.19 16.29
C HIS A 332 18.27 7.74 16.41
N ILE A 333 17.97 6.79 17.29
CA ILE A 333 16.59 6.40 17.58
C ILE A 333 16.01 7.38 18.61
N GLU A 334 14.81 7.91 18.34
CA GLU A 334 14.16 8.90 19.21
C GLU A 334 13.79 8.31 20.58
N VAL A 335 13.10 7.17 20.55
CA VAL A 335 12.71 6.38 21.71
C VAL A 335 12.89 4.90 21.37
N PRO A 336 13.25 4.03 22.32
CA PRO A 336 13.37 2.59 22.06
C PRO A 336 12.11 2.05 21.37
N VAL A 337 12.30 1.31 20.27
CA VAL A 337 11.21 0.85 19.40
C VAL A 337 11.13 -0.66 19.44
N MET A 338 9.94 -1.20 19.77
CA MET A 338 9.65 -2.61 19.58
C MET A 338 9.61 -2.92 18.08
N LEU A 339 10.48 -3.80 17.62
CA LEU A 339 10.51 -4.20 16.21
C LEU A 339 9.32 -5.12 15.91
N SER A 340 8.80 -5.01 14.68
CA SER A 340 7.71 -5.86 14.18
C SER A 340 8.22 -7.14 13.50
N ASP A 341 9.51 -7.43 13.64
CA ASP A 341 10.24 -8.50 12.96
C ASP A 341 10.89 -9.43 13.98
N ARG A 342 10.90 -10.73 13.68
CA ARG A 342 11.65 -11.73 14.43
C ARG A 342 13.10 -11.75 13.98
N ILE A 343 13.99 -11.68 14.94
CA ILE A 343 15.42 -11.51 14.70
C ILE A 343 16.19 -12.59 15.45
N HIS A 344 17.14 -13.23 14.76
CA HIS A 344 18.13 -14.07 15.40
C HIS A 344 19.47 -13.34 15.45
N VAL A 345 19.89 -12.91 16.64
CA VAL A 345 21.20 -12.27 16.84
C VAL A 345 22.29 -13.34 16.87
N ARG A 346 23.28 -13.20 15.99
CA ARG A 346 24.45 -14.08 15.89
C ARG A 346 25.50 -13.73 16.95
N ALA A 347 26.42 -14.66 17.19
CA ALA A 347 27.52 -14.46 18.15
C ALA A 347 28.45 -13.29 17.79
N ASP A 348 28.52 -12.90 16.52
CA ASP A 348 29.32 -11.76 16.03
C ASP A 348 28.58 -10.41 16.11
N GLY A 349 27.37 -10.37 16.68
CA GLY A 349 26.56 -9.16 16.82
C GLY A 349 25.75 -8.77 15.58
N ARG A 350 25.94 -9.47 14.45
CA ARG A 350 25.03 -9.37 13.29
C ARG A 350 23.74 -10.13 13.57
N PHE A 351 22.75 -10.00 12.70
CA PHE A 351 21.50 -10.72 12.89
C PHE A 351 20.88 -11.26 11.60
N ASP A 352 20.12 -12.35 11.70
CA ASP A 352 19.26 -12.85 10.63
C ASP A 352 17.84 -12.36 10.83
N LEU A 353 17.21 -11.93 9.74
CA LEU A 353 15.81 -11.55 9.71
C LEU A 353 14.97 -12.80 9.41
N LEU A 354 14.13 -13.21 10.35
CA LEU A 354 13.33 -14.44 10.26
C LEU A 354 11.91 -14.21 9.72
N GLY A 355 11.52 -12.95 9.54
CA GLY A 355 10.22 -12.51 9.03
C GLY A 355 9.44 -11.67 10.04
N ARG A 356 8.29 -11.14 9.63
CA ARG A 356 7.46 -10.28 10.48
C ARG A 356 6.59 -11.08 11.43
N ILE A 357 6.31 -10.47 12.59
CA ILE A 357 5.34 -10.95 13.57
C ILE A 357 3.94 -10.99 12.94
N ALA A 358 3.55 -9.91 12.24
CA ALA A 358 2.25 -9.79 11.58
C ALA A 358 2.07 -10.74 10.39
N ASP A 359 3.17 -11.31 9.85
CA ASP A 359 3.13 -12.22 8.70
C ASP A 359 3.02 -13.69 9.14
N GLN A 360 2.96 -14.00 10.44
CA GLN A 360 2.73 -15.36 10.91
C GLN A 360 1.25 -15.74 10.77
N VAL A 361 1.00 -16.83 10.04
CA VAL A 361 -0.32 -17.46 10.00
C VAL A 361 -0.29 -18.76 10.80
N ASN A 362 -1.25 -18.92 11.70
CA ASN A 362 -1.52 -20.18 12.36
C ASN A 362 -2.79 -20.79 11.76
N MET A 363 -2.61 -21.85 10.96
CA MET A 363 -3.70 -22.57 10.32
C MET A 363 -3.76 -23.96 10.94
N ALA A 364 -4.90 -24.28 11.59
CA ALA A 364 -5.15 -25.55 12.28
C ALA A 364 -3.99 -26.06 13.17
N GLY A 365 -3.36 -25.16 13.94
CA GLY A 365 -2.29 -25.49 14.88
C GLY A 365 -0.89 -25.56 14.27
N LYS A 366 -0.75 -25.41 12.95
CA LYS A 366 0.53 -25.31 12.26
C LYS A 366 0.85 -23.84 11.96
N ARG A 367 2.10 -23.45 12.18
CA ARG A 367 2.58 -22.07 11.97
C ARG A 367 3.42 -21.99 10.70
N SER A 368 3.21 -20.95 9.90
CA SER A 368 4.07 -20.58 8.77
C SER A 368 4.07 -19.06 8.61
N SER A 369 4.95 -18.51 7.76
CA SER A 369 4.94 -17.08 7.42
C SER A 369 4.38 -16.85 6.03
N LEU A 370 3.59 -15.78 5.85
CA LEU A 370 3.08 -15.36 4.55
C LEU A 370 4.21 -15.13 3.54
N ASN A 371 5.36 -14.64 4.00
CA ASN A 371 6.56 -14.46 3.15
C ASN A 371 7.14 -15.78 2.68
N TYR A 372 7.26 -16.80 3.55
CA TYR A 372 7.72 -18.12 3.16
C TYR A 372 6.77 -18.74 2.12
N LEU A 373 5.46 -18.65 2.37
CA LEU A 373 4.43 -19.15 1.47
C LEU A 373 4.48 -18.44 0.10
N SER A 374 4.66 -17.12 0.11
CA SER A 374 4.83 -16.31 -1.11
C SER A 374 6.11 -16.67 -1.87
N ALA A 375 7.20 -16.97 -1.17
CA ALA A 375 8.44 -17.42 -1.80
C ALA A 375 8.27 -18.81 -2.45
N GLN A 376 7.57 -19.74 -1.79
CA GLN A 376 7.28 -21.07 -2.36
C GLN A 376 6.42 -20.99 -3.62
N LEU A 377 5.44 -20.08 -3.63
CA LEU A 377 4.61 -19.77 -4.80
C LEU A 377 5.45 -19.23 -5.97
N LYS A 378 6.31 -18.24 -5.71
CA LYS A 378 7.16 -17.62 -6.75
C LYS A 378 8.25 -18.55 -7.28
N ALA A 379 8.57 -19.62 -6.57
CA ALA A 379 9.51 -20.64 -7.01
C ALA A 379 8.88 -21.70 -7.94
N ILE A 380 7.61 -21.56 -8.31
CA ILE A 380 6.94 -22.42 -9.31
C ILE A 380 7.25 -21.88 -10.69
N ASP A 381 7.76 -22.72 -11.57
CA ASP A 381 8.07 -22.33 -12.95
C ASP A 381 6.80 -21.87 -13.69
N GLY A 382 6.87 -20.72 -14.34
CA GLY A 382 5.73 -20.03 -14.97
C GLY A 382 4.97 -19.05 -14.06
N VAL A 383 5.30 -18.94 -12.76
CA VAL A 383 4.82 -17.85 -11.88
C VAL A 383 5.78 -16.67 -11.98
N THR A 384 5.28 -15.52 -12.45
CA THR A 384 6.07 -14.28 -12.60
C THR A 384 6.11 -13.49 -11.29
N ASP A 385 4.99 -13.42 -10.58
CA ASP A 385 4.90 -12.76 -9.28
C ASP A 385 3.72 -13.33 -8.48
N GLY A 386 3.74 -13.14 -7.16
CA GLY A 386 2.65 -13.63 -6.32
C GLY A 386 2.84 -13.38 -4.84
N VAL A 387 1.72 -13.25 -4.14
CA VAL A 387 1.69 -12.99 -2.70
C VAL A 387 0.60 -13.81 -2.02
N PHE A 388 0.94 -14.38 -0.87
CA PHE A 388 -0.01 -14.91 0.10
C PHE A 388 -0.42 -13.80 1.07
N PHE A 389 -1.70 -13.77 1.41
CA PHE A 389 -2.22 -12.85 2.41
C PHE A 389 -3.37 -13.49 3.19
N LEU A 390 -3.63 -12.95 4.38
CA LEU A 390 -4.78 -13.33 5.20
C LEU A 390 -5.86 -12.24 5.03
N PRO A 391 -7.11 -12.59 4.67
CA PRO A 391 -8.19 -11.62 4.57
C PRO A 391 -8.53 -10.97 5.91
N GLU A 392 -9.02 -9.74 5.88
CA GLU A 392 -9.54 -9.10 7.10
C GLU A 392 -10.86 -9.76 7.54
N PRO A 393 -11.05 -10.03 8.85
CA PRO A 393 -12.31 -10.56 9.34
C PRO A 393 -13.44 -9.54 9.14
N LYS A 394 -14.49 -9.90 8.42
CA LYS A 394 -15.70 -9.08 8.31
C LYS A 394 -16.38 -9.05 9.68
N ASN A 395 -16.48 -7.85 10.28
CA ASN A 395 -17.25 -7.61 11.49
C ASN A 395 -18.75 -7.67 11.20
N ASP A 396 -19.26 -8.85 10.83
CA ASP A 396 -20.69 -9.07 10.78
C ASP A 396 -21.20 -9.22 12.22
N ARG A 397 -21.77 -8.13 12.74
CA ARG A 397 -22.57 -8.12 13.98
C ARG A 397 -23.88 -8.90 13.78
N ALA A 398 -23.79 -10.20 13.47
CA ALA A 398 -24.91 -11.12 13.49
C ALA A 398 -24.41 -12.58 13.51
N GLY A 399 -24.27 -13.14 14.71
CA GLY A 399 -24.21 -14.59 14.90
C GLY A 399 -22.79 -15.18 14.98
N LYS A 400 -22.56 -15.94 16.06
CA LYS A 400 -21.37 -16.74 16.33
C LYS A 400 -21.25 -17.91 15.33
N ASP A 401 -20.82 -17.64 14.11
CA ASP A 401 -20.04 -18.62 13.35
C ASP A 401 -18.69 -17.96 13.05
N GLN A 402 -17.63 -18.51 13.62
CA GLN A 402 -16.26 -18.16 13.25
C GLN A 402 -16.13 -18.37 11.75
N ALA A 403 -16.18 -17.29 10.97
CA ALA A 403 -15.72 -17.32 9.60
C ALA A 403 -14.26 -17.82 9.67
N ILE A 404 -14.03 -19.06 9.24
CA ILE A 404 -12.69 -19.63 9.17
C ILE A 404 -11.90 -18.70 8.25
N THR A 405 -11.02 -17.87 8.81
CA THR A 405 -10.16 -16.99 8.02
C THR A 405 -9.25 -17.88 7.20
N ARG A 406 -9.52 -17.98 5.90
CA ARG A 406 -8.75 -18.82 4.99
C ARG A 406 -7.65 -18.00 4.36
N LEU A 407 -6.46 -18.59 4.38
CA LEU A 407 -5.29 -18.09 3.68
C LEU A 407 -5.58 -17.95 2.18
N CYS A 408 -5.26 -16.81 1.57
CA CYS A 408 -5.51 -16.51 0.16
C CYS A 408 -4.20 -16.24 -0.59
N ALA A 409 -4.21 -16.36 -1.91
CA ALA A 409 -3.08 -15.97 -2.75
C ALA A 409 -3.54 -15.19 -4.00
N VAL A 410 -2.79 -14.17 -4.39
CA VAL A 410 -2.93 -13.46 -5.66
C VAL A 410 -1.67 -13.69 -6.48
N VAL A 411 -1.81 -14.09 -7.74
CA VAL A 411 -0.72 -14.62 -8.56
C VAL A 411 -0.75 -14.05 -9.97
N VAL A 412 0.42 -13.68 -10.48
CA VAL A 412 0.67 -13.33 -11.88
C VAL A 412 1.36 -14.52 -12.54
N ALA A 413 0.63 -15.24 -13.37
CA ALA A 413 1.13 -16.41 -14.08
C ALA A 413 0.42 -16.54 -15.44
N PRO A 414 0.83 -15.76 -16.46
CA PRO A 414 0.09 -15.66 -17.73
C PRO A 414 0.04 -16.97 -18.52
N ALA A 415 0.97 -17.90 -18.25
CA ALA A 415 1.07 -19.19 -18.94
C ALA A 415 0.48 -20.37 -18.15
N LEU A 416 -0.04 -20.15 -16.93
CA LEU A 416 -0.52 -21.22 -16.05
C LEU A 416 -1.99 -21.01 -15.66
N ILE A 417 -2.68 -22.12 -15.37
CA ILE A 417 -3.99 -22.09 -14.72
C ILE A 417 -3.86 -22.32 -13.22
N ALA A 418 -4.84 -21.85 -12.45
CA ALA A 418 -4.83 -21.96 -10.98
C ALA A 418 -4.69 -23.40 -10.47
N ALA A 419 -5.21 -24.38 -11.22
CA ALA A 419 -5.13 -25.80 -10.87
C ALA A 419 -3.69 -26.34 -10.86
N ASP A 420 -2.87 -25.92 -11.83
CA ASP A 420 -1.47 -26.36 -11.95
C ASP A 420 -0.61 -25.77 -10.83
N ILE A 421 -0.84 -24.50 -10.51
CA ILE A 421 -0.17 -23.82 -9.40
C ILE A 421 -0.55 -24.48 -8.07
N LEU A 422 -1.83 -24.79 -7.85
CA LEU A 422 -2.27 -25.51 -6.65
C LEU A 422 -1.70 -26.94 -6.58
N ALA A 423 -1.52 -27.63 -7.71
CA ALA A 423 -0.87 -28.93 -7.74
C ALA A 423 0.62 -28.82 -7.34
N ALA A 424 1.36 -27.88 -7.93
CA ALA A 424 2.76 -27.65 -7.58
C ALA A 424 2.95 -27.19 -6.12
N LEU A 425 2.01 -26.43 -5.57
CA LEU A 425 2.03 -26.04 -4.15
C LEU A 425 1.77 -27.22 -3.20
N ARG A 426 1.00 -28.25 -3.60
CA ARG A 426 0.75 -29.44 -2.76
C ARG A 426 2.02 -30.24 -2.49
N ASP A 427 2.96 -30.24 -3.43
CA ASP A 427 4.24 -30.94 -3.27
C ASP A 427 5.24 -30.17 -2.40
N ARG A 428 4.98 -28.87 -2.16
CA ARG A 428 5.90 -27.93 -1.48
C ARG A 428 5.42 -27.47 -0.11
N LEU A 429 4.11 -27.51 0.13
CA LEU A 429 3.47 -26.96 1.32
C LEU A 429 2.61 -28.00 2.03
N ASP A 430 2.50 -27.86 3.35
CA ASP A 430 1.49 -28.60 4.11
C ASP A 430 0.08 -28.24 3.61
N PRO A 431 -0.85 -29.21 3.44
CA PRO A 431 -2.20 -28.95 2.92
C PRO A 431 -2.97 -27.86 3.66
N VAL A 432 -2.65 -27.62 4.93
CA VAL A 432 -3.26 -26.59 5.74
C VAL A 432 -2.96 -25.15 5.26
N PHE A 433 -1.82 -24.96 4.58
CA PHE A 433 -1.38 -23.67 4.04
C PHE A 433 -1.69 -23.50 2.54
N LEU A 434 -2.46 -24.41 1.94
CA LEU A 434 -2.90 -24.23 0.56
C LEU A 434 -3.91 -23.06 0.48
N PRO A 435 -3.71 -22.10 -0.46
CA PRO A 435 -4.51 -20.90 -0.56
C PRO A 435 -5.92 -21.22 -1.06
N ARG A 436 -6.91 -20.55 -0.47
CA ARG A 436 -8.34 -20.70 -0.76
C ARG A 436 -9.04 -19.33 -0.60
N PRO A 437 -9.23 -18.55 -1.67
CA PRO A 437 -8.89 -18.83 -3.08
C PRO A 437 -7.42 -18.54 -3.47
N LEU A 438 -7.03 -19.05 -4.65
CA LEU A 438 -5.89 -18.59 -5.44
C LEU A 438 -6.44 -17.81 -6.65
N ILE A 439 -6.08 -16.53 -6.77
CA ILE A 439 -6.63 -15.59 -7.75
C ILE A 439 -5.56 -15.22 -8.76
N LEU A 440 -5.82 -15.46 -10.05
CA LEU A 440 -4.95 -15.02 -11.14
C LEU A 440 -5.28 -13.56 -11.52
N VAL A 441 -4.25 -12.73 -11.65
CA VAL A 441 -4.36 -11.33 -12.08
C VAL A 441 -3.29 -11.02 -13.13
N GLU A 442 -3.52 -9.98 -13.93
CA GLU A 442 -2.53 -9.52 -14.91
C GLU A 442 -1.30 -8.89 -14.22
N ASN A 443 -1.53 -8.12 -13.16
CA ASN A 443 -0.48 -7.45 -12.38
C ASN A 443 -0.89 -7.36 -10.90
N LEU A 444 0.08 -7.37 -9.99
CA LEU A 444 -0.17 -7.09 -8.57
C LEU A 444 -0.32 -5.58 -8.31
N PRO A 445 -1.21 -5.16 -7.39
CA PRO A 445 -1.52 -3.74 -7.16
C PRO A 445 -0.47 -3.06 -6.27
N TYR A 446 0.77 -2.94 -6.76
CA TYR A 446 1.81 -2.20 -6.06
C TYR A 446 1.47 -0.71 -6.02
N ASN A 447 1.66 -0.08 -4.86
CA ASN A 447 1.58 1.37 -4.74
C ASN A 447 2.87 2.04 -5.27
N ALA A 448 2.90 3.38 -5.31
CA ALA A 448 4.06 4.15 -5.78
C ALA A 448 5.37 3.92 -4.99
N THR A 449 5.30 3.25 -3.83
CA THR A 449 6.47 2.88 -3.00
C THR A 449 6.93 1.43 -3.21
N GLY A 450 6.31 0.70 -4.15
CA GLY A 450 6.60 -0.70 -4.43
C GLY A 450 6.09 -1.68 -3.36
N LYS A 451 5.11 -1.26 -2.55
CA LYS A 451 4.43 -2.12 -1.55
C LYS A 451 3.07 -2.57 -2.05
N LEU A 452 2.60 -3.74 -1.59
CA LEU A 452 1.24 -4.23 -1.83
C LEU A 452 0.34 -3.83 -0.65
N PRO A 453 -0.56 -2.85 -0.79
CA PRO A 453 -1.46 -2.48 0.30
C PRO A 453 -2.45 -3.61 0.57
N GLN A 454 -2.65 -3.95 1.85
CA GLN A 454 -3.64 -4.97 2.26
C GLN A 454 -5.04 -4.67 1.73
N ILE A 455 -5.45 -3.39 1.73
CA ILE A 455 -6.74 -2.94 1.20
C ILE A 455 -6.89 -3.27 -0.29
N ALA A 456 -5.81 -3.18 -1.08
CA ALA A 456 -5.86 -3.50 -2.50
C ALA A 456 -6.00 -5.01 -2.73
N LEU A 457 -5.31 -5.83 -1.94
CA LEU A 457 -5.47 -7.30 -1.96
C LEU A 457 -6.88 -7.72 -1.51
N GLN A 458 -7.41 -7.05 -0.48
CA GLN A 458 -8.77 -7.25 -0.01
C GLN A 458 -9.81 -6.87 -1.09
N ALA A 459 -9.60 -5.78 -1.82
CA ALA A 459 -10.46 -5.39 -2.93
C ALA A 459 -10.47 -6.41 -4.09
N ILE A 460 -9.30 -6.96 -4.44
CA ILE A 460 -9.21 -8.06 -5.43
C ILE A 460 -9.99 -9.28 -4.95
N LEU A 461 -9.85 -9.64 -3.67
CA LEU A 461 -10.60 -10.74 -3.09
C LEU A 461 -12.10 -10.48 -3.09
N ASP A 462 -12.54 -9.30 -2.67
CA ASP A 462 -13.96 -8.95 -2.64
C ASP A 462 -14.55 -8.93 -4.05
N GLN A 463 -13.82 -8.42 -5.05
CA GLN A 463 -14.23 -8.47 -6.45
C GLN A 463 -14.30 -9.92 -6.96
N HIS A 464 -13.31 -10.76 -6.64
CA HIS A 464 -13.30 -12.17 -7.01
C HIS A 464 -14.46 -12.92 -6.37
N LEU A 465 -14.71 -12.71 -5.08
CA LEU A 465 -15.83 -13.29 -4.36
C LEU A 465 -17.19 -12.75 -4.87
N ALA A 466 -17.27 -11.48 -5.26
CA ALA A 466 -18.47 -10.90 -5.88
C ALA A 466 -18.73 -11.46 -7.30
N ALA A 467 -17.67 -11.75 -8.06
CA ALA A 467 -17.78 -12.42 -9.35
C ALA A 467 -18.19 -13.90 -9.21
N LEU A 468 -17.80 -14.54 -8.10
CA LEU A 468 -18.23 -15.88 -7.72
C LEU A 468 -19.57 -15.91 -6.98
N ALA A 469 -20.09 -14.76 -6.53
CA ALA A 469 -21.39 -14.66 -5.89
C ALA A 469 -22.48 -15.00 -6.92
N PRO A 470 -23.42 -15.90 -6.62
CA PRO A 470 -24.42 -16.32 -7.59
C PRO A 470 -25.29 -15.12 -8.01
N LYS A 471 -25.30 -14.80 -9.32
CA LYS A 471 -26.17 -13.78 -9.95
C LYS A 471 -27.64 -14.22 -9.89
N ASN A 472 -28.26 -14.09 -8.73
CA ASN A 472 -29.60 -14.62 -8.44
C ASN A 472 -30.64 -13.55 -8.10
N GLN A 473 -30.38 -12.30 -8.50
CA GLN A 473 -31.34 -11.21 -8.38
C GLN A 473 -31.83 -10.81 -9.77
N THR A 474 -33.12 -11.00 -10.02
CA THR A 474 -33.76 -10.58 -11.28
C THR A 474 -34.85 -9.57 -10.97
N SER A 475 -34.88 -8.45 -11.69
CA SER A 475 -35.91 -7.43 -11.55
C SER A 475 -36.67 -7.21 -12.85
N TRP A 476 -37.98 -7.01 -12.75
CA TRP A 476 -38.85 -6.70 -13.88
C TRP A 476 -40.02 -5.83 -13.43
N ARG A 477 -40.67 -5.17 -14.41
CA ARG A 477 -41.90 -4.39 -14.21
C ARG A 477 -43.08 -5.15 -14.78
N ILE A 478 -44.23 -5.06 -14.12
CA ILE A 478 -45.50 -5.63 -14.60
C ILE A 478 -46.36 -4.46 -15.11
N PRO A 479 -46.47 -4.26 -16.44
CA PRO A 479 -47.24 -3.15 -17.01
C PRO A 479 -48.71 -3.19 -16.58
N SER A 480 -49.34 -2.03 -16.45
CA SER A 480 -50.75 -1.92 -16.04
C SER A 480 -51.76 -2.54 -17.03
N ASP A 481 -51.38 -2.74 -18.28
CA ASP A 481 -52.15 -3.41 -19.33
C ASP A 481 -51.88 -4.92 -19.41
N HIS A 482 -51.08 -5.49 -18.48
CA HIS A 482 -50.75 -6.91 -18.47
C HIS A 482 -52.02 -7.78 -18.27
N PRO A 483 -52.24 -8.84 -19.08
CA PRO A 483 -53.46 -9.66 -19.06
C PRO A 483 -53.81 -10.27 -17.69
N VAL A 484 -52.82 -10.41 -16.81
CA VAL A 484 -52.99 -10.89 -15.43
C VAL A 484 -54.04 -10.12 -14.62
N PHE A 485 -54.22 -8.83 -14.91
CA PHE A 485 -55.17 -8.00 -14.17
C PHE A 485 -56.61 -8.13 -14.69
N ALA A 486 -56.82 -8.77 -15.84
CA ALA A 486 -58.15 -8.99 -16.38
C ALA A 486 -58.85 -10.17 -15.68
N GLY A 487 -60.00 -9.91 -15.06
CA GLY A 487 -60.97 -10.93 -14.65
C GLY A 487 -60.64 -11.81 -13.43
N HIS A 488 -59.46 -11.68 -12.83
CA HIS A 488 -59.05 -12.54 -11.69
C HIS A 488 -59.62 -12.06 -10.34
N PHE A 489 -59.76 -10.74 -10.14
CA PHE A 489 -60.34 -10.14 -8.94
C PHE A 489 -61.24 -8.95 -9.33
N PRO A 490 -62.57 -9.13 -9.41
CA PRO A 490 -63.49 -8.04 -9.77
C PRO A 490 -63.34 -6.84 -8.82
N GLY A 491 -63.00 -5.66 -9.34
CA GLY A 491 -62.84 -4.43 -8.57
C GLY A 491 -61.45 -4.21 -7.92
N HIS A 492 -60.52 -5.16 -8.02
CA HIS A 492 -59.18 -5.05 -7.43
C HIS A 492 -58.09 -5.53 -8.40
N SER A 493 -57.39 -4.62 -9.07
CA SER A 493 -56.27 -4.98 -9.95
C SER A 493 -55.04 -5.35 -9.12
N LEU A 494 -54.79 -6.65 -8.92
CA LEU A 494 -53.59 -7.21 -8.30
C LEU A 494 -53.19 -8.53 -8.96
N VAL A 495 -51.89 -8.87 -8.88
CA VAL A 495 -51.35 -10.13 -9.43
C VAL A 495 -51.76 -11.31 -8.53
N PRO A 496 -52.41 -12.36 -9.05
CA PRO A 496 -52.73 -13.56 -8.28
C PRO A 496 -51.48 -14.23 -7.71
N GLY A 497 -51.54 -14.66 -6.45
CA GLY A 497 -50.42 -15.32 -5.78
C GLY A 497 -49.92 -16.57 -6.50
N ALA A 498 -50.82 -17.33 -7.14
CA ALA A 498 -50.45 -18.50 -7.94
C ALA A 498 -49.55 -18.14 -9.13
N LEU A 499 -49.79 -17.00 -9.79
CA LEU A 499 -48.95 -16.56 -10.91
C LEU A 499 -47.60 -16.01 -10.43
N LEU A 500 -47.55 -15.34 -9.28
CA LEU A 500 -46.28 -14.94 -8.66
C LEU A 500 -45.41 -16.17 -8.38
N LEU A 501 -46.01 -17.25 -7.89
CA LEU A 501 -45.32 -18.51 -7.64
C LEU A 501 -44.90 -19.22 -8.94
N ASP A 502 -45.72 -19.17 -9.98
CA ASP A 502 -45.38 -19.73 -11.29
C ASP A 502 -44.14 -19.05 -11.90
N TRP A 503 -44.08 -17.70 -11.84
CA TRP A 503 -42.89 -16.96 -12.24
C TRP A 503 -41.65 -17.31 -11.41
N VAL A 504 -41.81 -17.54 -10.10
CA VAL A 504 -40.71 -18.02 -9.26
C VAL A 504 -40.24 -19.40 -9.72
N VAL A 505 -41.16 -20.34 -9.97
CA VAL A 505 -40.86 -21.69 -10.44
C VAL A 505 -40.15 -21.67 -11.79
N GLU A 506 -40.63 -20.90 -12.76
CA GLU A 506 -39.99 -20.75 -14.07
C GLU A 506 -38.56 -20.18 -13.96
N ARG A 507 -38.36 -19.19 -13.09
CA ARG A 507 -37.04 -18.56 -12.88
C ARG A 507 -36.07 -19.49 -12.16
N VAL A 508 -36.53 -20.26 -11.17
CA VAL A 508 -35.72 -21.28 -10.49
C VAL A 508 -35.41 -22.43 -11.46
N ALA A 509 -36.38 -22.88 -12.26
CA ALA A 509 -36.21 -23.90 -13.30
C ALA A 509 -35.13 -23.50 -14.32
N ALA A 510 -35.20 -22.27 -14.82
CA ALA A 510 -34.19 -21.72 -15.72
C ALA A 510 -32.81 -21.61 -15.03
N HIS A 511 -32.77 -21.15 -13.78
CA HIS A 511 -31.53 -21.04 -13.00
C HIS A 511 -30.87 -22.40 -12.73
N TRP A 512 -31.68 -23.43 -12.46
CA TRP A 512 -31.23 -24.79 -12.19
C TRP A 512 -31.10 -25.67 -13.44
N GLN A 513 -31.50 -25.17 -14.61
CA GLN A 513 -31.54 -25.90 -15.89
C GLN A 513 -32.34 -27.21 -15.79
N VAL A 514 -33.47 -27.18 -15.10
CA VAL A 514 -34.38 -28.33 -14.94
C VAL A 514 -35.79 -27.99 -15.43
N PRO A 515 -36.61 -28.97 -15.84
CA PRO A 515 -38.01 -28.72 -16.17
C PRO A 515 -38.78 -28.17 -14.97
N SER A 516 -39.65 -27.17 -15.17
CA SER A 516 -40.51 -26.61 -14.12
C SER A 516 -41.41 -27.68 -13.48
N ALA A 517 -41.80 -28.70 -14.24
CA ALA A 517 -42.57 -29.85 -13.74
C ALA A 517 -41.85 -30.67 -12.66
N GLY A 518 -40.52 -30.60 -12.55
CA GLY A 518 -39.73 -31.30 -11.54
C GLY A 518 -39.54 -30.52 -10.23
N LEU A 519 -40.20 -29.38 -10.07
CA LEU A 519 -40.06 -28.48 -8.93
C LEU A 519 -41.34 -28.43 -8.09
N ARG A 520 -41.18 -28.48 -6.76
CA ARG A 520 -42.31 -28.40 -5.82
C ARG A 520 -42.11 -27.24 -4.85
N ILE A 521 -43.12 -26.40 -4.71
CA ILE A 521 -43.16 -25.37 -3.66
C ILE A 521 -43.49 -26.06 -2.34
N GLU A 522 -42.57 -26.01 -1.37
CA GLU A 522 -42.77 -26.57 -0.04
C GLU A 522 -43.57 -25.61 0.85
N GLN A 523 -43.27 -24.32 0.73
CA GLN A 523 -43.90 -23.28 1.52
C GLN A 523 -43.92 -21.97 0.74
N ALA A 524 -45.02 -21.23 0.84
CA ALA A 524 -45.10 -19.85 0.38
C ALA A 524 -45.92 -19.00 1.36
N LYS A 525 -45.45 -17.79 1.66
CA LYS A 525 -46.13 -16.80 2.49
C LYS A 525 -46.26 -15.50 1.71
N PHE A 526 -47.50 -15.03 1.54
CA PHE A 526 -47.81 -13.77 0.88
C PHE A 526 -48.01 -12.68 1.94
N THR A 527 -47.28 -11.58 1.80
CA THR A 527 -47.26 -10.50 2.80
C THR A 527 -47.64 -9.14 2.23
N HIS A 528 -47.46 -8.91 0.92
CA HIS A 528 -47.88 -7.66 0.27
C HIS A 528 -48.43 -7.94 -1.15
N PRO A 529 -49.50 -7.24 -1.57
CA PRO A 529 -50.03 -7.38 -2.92
C PRO A 529 -49.12 -6.72 -3.96
N VAL A 530 -49.08 -7.30 -5.16
CA VAL A 530 -48.38 -6.72 -6.32
C VAL A 530 -49.42 -6.05 -7.22
N LEU A 531 -49.29 -4.74 -7.37
CA LEU A 531 -50.23 -3.88 -8.10
C LEU A 531 -49.75 -3.58 -9.54
N PRO A 532 -50.62 -3.04 -10.42
CA PRO A 532 -50.23 -2.51 -11.72
C PRO A 532 -49.03 -1.58 -11.65
N ASP A 533 -48.13 -1.67 -12.64
CA ASP A 533 -46.88 -0.90 -12.75
C ASP A 533 -45.83 -1.16 -11.66
N ALA A 534 -46.07 -2.12 -10.78
CA ALA A 534 -45.10 -2.53 -9.77
C ALA A 534 -43.80 -3.02 -10.43
N ARG A 535 -42.67 -2.54 -9.88
CA ARG A 535 -41.38 -3.19 -10.09
C ARG A 535 -41.22 -4.26 -9.03
N VAL A 536 -40.87 -5.46 -9.46
CA VAL A 536 -40.60 -6.59 -8.57
C VAL A 536 -39.16 -7.04 -8.70
N THR A 537 -38.62 -7.61 -7.63
CA THR A 537 -37.27 -8.19 -7.61
C THR A 537 -37.32 -9.54 -6.92
N LEU A 538 -36.88 -10.57 -7.62
CA LEU A 538 -36.81 -11.93 -7.12
C LEU A 538 -35.39 -12.23 -6.68
N ASP A 539 -35.24 -12.56 -5.41
CA ASP A 539 -34.02 -13.03 -4.78
C ASP A 539 -34.10 -14.54 -4.57
N LEU A 540 -33.15 -15.27 -5.15
CA LEU A 540 -33.04 -16.72 -5.01
C LEU A 540 -31.82 -17.09 -4.16
N ARG A 541 -32.04 -17.87 -3.11
CA ARG A 541 -31.02 -18.41 -2.22
C ARG A 541 -30.98 -19.93 -2.35
N PRO A 542 -30.12 -20.47 -3.22
CA PRO A 542 -29.99 -21.91 -3.39
C PRO A 542 -29.38 -22.56 -2.14
N GLU A 543 -29.96 -23.69 -1.75
CA GLU A 543 -29.52 -24.63 -0.73
C GLU A 543 -29.43 -26.02 -1.42
N ALA A 544 -28.66 -26.97 -0.90
CA ALA A 544 -28.23 -28.19 -1.64
C ALA A 544 -29.30 -28.84 -2.56
N ASP A 545 -30.51 -29.10 -2.04
CA ASP A 545 -31.67 -29.65 -2.77
C ASP A 545 -32.90 -28.72 -2.77
N ARG A 546 -32.74 -27.49 -2.26
CA ARG A 546 -33.81 -26.52 -2.01
C ARG A 546 -33.44 -25.12 -2.51
N CYS A 547 -34.42 -24.26 -2.72
CA CYS A 547 -34.19 -22.85 -3.00
C CYS A 547 -35.14 -22.03 -2.15
N ARG A 548 -34.58 -21.18 -1.28
CA ARG A 548 -35.35 -20.11 -0.67
C ARG A 548 -35.55 -19.00 -1.68
N PHE A 549 -36.75 -18.46 -1.76
CA PHE A 549 -37.05 -17.33 -2.63
C PHE A 549 -37.74 -16.22 -1.86
N THR A 550 -37.44 -14.98 -2.23
CA THR A 550 -38.20 -13.80 -1.82
C THR A 550 -38.42 -12.91 -3.02
N LEU A 551 -39.69 -12.63 -3.32
CA LEU A 551 -40.08 -11.64 -4.31
C LEU A 551 -40.47 -10.36 -3.57
N HIS A 552 -39.71 -9.32 -3.83
CA HIS A 552 -39.91 -7.98 -3.31
C HIS A 552 -40.70 -7.12 -4.30
N VAL A 553 -41.60 -6.29 -3.79
CA VAL A 553 -42.31 -5.27 -4.56
C VAL A 553 -41.81 -3.89 -4.13
N HIS A 554 -41.47 -3.07 -5.12
CA HIS A 554 -40.95 -1.71 -4.94
C HIS A 554 -42.10 -0.72 -5.12
N ALA A 555 -42.40 0.05 -4.07
CA ALA A 555 -43.38 1.14 -4.11
C ALA A 555 -42.74 2.42 -3.54
N GLY A 556 -42.18 3.25 -4.42
CA GLY A 556 -41.39 4.42 -3.99
C GLY A 556 -40.04 4.00 -3.36
N GLU A 557 -39.70 4.54 -2.19
CA GLU A 557 -38.43 4.25 -1.48
C GLU A 557 -38.47 2.99 -0.58
N THR A 558 -39.63 2.34 -0.44
CA THR A 558 -39.79 1.15 0.41
C THR A 558 -39.87 -0.12 -0.42
N ASN A 559 -39.11 -1.14 0.01
CA ASN A 559 -39.04 -2.44 -0.63
C ASN A 559 -39.69 -3.50 0.28
N SER A 560 -40.89 -3.95 -0.10
CA SER A 560 -41.69 -4.84 0.74
C SER A 560 -41.66 -6.26 0.19
N ALA A 561 -41.52 -7.28 1.07
CA ALA A 561 -41.65 -8.67 0.64
C ALA A 561 -43.11 -8.94 0.23
N ALA A 562 -43.34 -9.25 -1.05
CA ALA A 562 -44.64 -9.62 -1.58
C ALA A 562 -44.93 -11.10 -1.33
N VAL A 563 -43.97 -11.96 -1.65
CA VAL A 563 -44.03 -13.40 -1.34
C VAL A 563 -42.65 -13.93 -0.97
N SER A 564 -42.58 -14.80 0.03
CA SER A 564 -41.36 -15.57 0.33
C SER A 564 -41.69 -17.04 0.56
N GLY A 565 -40.73 -17.91 0.28
CA GLY A 565 -40.99 -19.34 0.34
C GLY A 565 -39.76 -20.22 0.10
N VAL A 566 -40.02 -21.53 0.03
CA VAL A 566 -39.04 -22.58 -0.22
C VAL A 566 -39.56 -23.48 -1.33
N LEU A 567 -38.70 -23.81 -2.28
CA LEU A 567 -38.97 -24.73 -3.38
C LEU A 567 -37.92 -25.85 -3.35
N SER A 568 -38.28 -27.08 -3.69
CA SER A 568 -37.37 -28.23 -3.76
C SER A 568 -37.49 -29.01 -5.05
N ARG A 569 -36.44 -29.77 -5.40
CA ARG A 569 -36.48 -30.68 -6.55
C ARG A 569 -37.21 -31.96 -6.15
N GLN A 570 -38.15 -32.42 -6.98
CA GLN A 570 -38.67 -33.78 -6.83
C GLN A 570 -37.53 -34.77 -7.11
N LYS A 571 -37.26 -35.69 -6.17
CA LYS A 571 -36.44 -36.86 -6.47
C LYS A 571 -37.26 -37.72 -7.43
N ASN A 572 -36.71 -38.00 -8.61
CA ASN A 572 -37.22 -39.12 -9.40
C ASN A 572 -36.92 -40.40 -8.61
N ASP A 573 -37.94 -41.03 -8.04
CA ASP A 573 -37.87 -42.46 -7.77
C ASP A 573 -37.88 -43.13 -9.15
N GLU A 574 -36.69 -43.51 -9.64
CA GLU A 574 -36.58 -44.33 -10.85
C GLU A 574 -37.22 -45.70 -10.60
N ALA A 575 -37.82 -46.23 -11.67
CA ALA A 575 -38.42 -47.55 -11.72
C ALA A 575 -37.55 -48.65 -11.11
N GLY A 576 -38.18 -49.45 -10.27
CA GLY A 576 -37.81 -50.80 -9.84
C GLY A 576 -38.89 -51.20 -8.83
N ASP A 577 -39.77 -52.16 -9.05
CA ASP A 577 -39.48 -53.50 -9.54
C ASP A 577 -40.80 -54.15 -10.02
N THR A 578 -40.71 -54.91 -11.10
CA THR A 578 -41.73 -55.90 -11.43
C THR A 578 -41.38 -57.15 -10.61
N GLU A 579 -42.40 -57.77 -10.01
CA GLU A 579 -42.41 -59.09 -9.35
C GLU A 579 -42.37 -59.16 -7.81
N ALA A 580 -43.44 -59.82 -7.35
CA ALA A 580 -43.58 -60.63 -6.15
C ALA A 580 -43.85 -59.93 -4.81
N ARG A 581 -45.15 -59.81 -4.48
CA ARG A 581 -45.79 -60.82 -3.62
C ARG A 581 -47.32 -60.74 -3.70
N HIS A 582 -47.89 -61.81 -4.27
CA HIS A 582 -49.18 -62.35 -3.88
C HIS A 582 -49.22 -62.63 -2.37
N ALA A 583 -50.26 -62.13 -1.69
CA ALA A 583 -51.10 -62.85 -0.73
C ALA A 583 -52.20 -61.91 -0.24
#